data_AF-A0A9W7HHZ9-F1
#
_entry.id   AF-A0A9W7HHZ9-F1
#
_cell.length_a   1.000
_cell.length_b   1.000
_cell.length_c   1.000
_cell.angle_alpha   90.00
_cell.angle_beta   90.00
_cell.angle_gamma   90.00
#
_symmetry.space_group_name_H-M   'P 1'
#
loop_
_entity.id
_entity.type
_entity.pdbx_description
1 polymer ?
#
loop_
_entity_poly.entity_id
_entity_poly.type
_entity_poly.pdbx_seq_one_letter_code
_entity_poly.pdbx_strand_id
1 'polypeptide(L)'
;MKGLVLWLTGFLILHLMVVAMAETRDLKTKTYSFGPFDSSYYDNFVVIRPATINNDALQITLGSVGNFSLNDRSGKILFNQTFKLWDGDSKKIEVSKVASFNTSFLINVFRVNNSVPREGITFPISSDTALPPSSPGQYL
;
A
#
# COMPACT_ATOMS: atom_id res chain seq x y z
N MET A 1 43.27 -22.31 -38.36
CA MET A 1 42.18 -22.90 -37.55
C MET A 1 42.21 -22.47 -36.08
N LYS A 2 43.34 -22.56 -35.36
CA LYS A 2 43.43 -22.21 -33.92
C LYS A 2 43.05 -20.75 -33.59
N GLY A 3 43.45 -19.78 -34.42
CA GLY A 3 43.12 -18.36 -34.20
C GLY A 3 41.63 -18.02 -34.41
N LEU A 4 40.95 -18.72 -35.33
CA LEU A 4 39.52 -18.54 -35.57
C LEU A 4 38.69 -19.03 -34.38
N VAL A 5 39.09 -20.18 -33.80
CA VAL A 5 38.44 -20.76 -32.62
C VAL A 5 38.58 -19.84 -31.40
N LEU A 6 39.77 -19.25 -31.20
CA LEU A 6 40.03 -18.32 -30.10
C LEU A 6 39.20 -17.02 -30.22
N TRP A 7 38.99 -16.56 -31.45
CA TRP A 7 38.20 -15.36 -31.72
C TRP A 7 36.71 -15.61 -31.50
N LEU A 8 36.21 -16.75 -31.97
CA LEU A 8 34.81 -17.16 -31.77
C LEU A 8 34.46 -17.39 -30.30
N THR A 9 35.36 -18.01 -29.52
CA THR A 9 35.13 -18.21 -28.07
C THR A 9 35.13 -16.89 -27.32
N GLY A 10 36.05 -15.97 -27.65
CA GLY A 10 36.04 -14.62 -27.09
C GLY A 10 34.76 -13.85 -27.39
N PHE A 11 34.28 -13.93 -28.63
CA PHE A 11 33.03 -13.28 -29.05
C PHE A 11 31.80 -13.85 -28.33
N LEU A 12 31.75 -15.18 -28.16
CA LEU A 12 30.67 -15.86 -27.44
C LEU A 12 30.65 -15.49 -25.95
N ILE A 13 31.82 -15.44 -25.30
CA ILE A 13 31.93 -15.02 -23.89
C ILE A 13 31.50 -13.56 -23.72
N LEU A 14 31.90 -12.68 -24.64
CA LEU A 14 31.47 -11.28 -24.62
C LEU A 14 29.95 -11.16 -24.79
N HIS A 15 29.35 -11.94 -25.70
CA HIS A 15 27.89 -11.98 -25.87
C HIS A 15 27.16 -12.49 -24.62
N LEU A 16 27.67 -13.56 -24.00
CA LEU A 16 27.12 -14.10 -22.75
C LEU A 16 27.18 -13.09 -21.60
N MET A 17 28.27 -12.32 -21.50
CA MET A 17 28.42 -11.25 -20.50
C MET A 17 27.44 -10.08 -20.74
N VAL A 18 27.23 -9.68 -21.99
CA VAL A 18 26.26 -8.61 -22.34
C VAL A 18 24.83 -9.03 -22.02
N VAL A 19 24.48 -10.29 -22.29
CA VAL A 19 23.15 -10.84 -21.94
C VAL A 19 22.98 -10.94 -20.42
N ALA A 20 23.99 -11.39 -19.68
CA ALA A 20 23.94 -11.48 -18.22
C ALA A 20 23.80 -10.12 -17.53
N MET A 21 24.37 -9.04 -18.10
CA MET A 21 24.19 -7.67 -17.58
C MET A 21 22.84 -7.05 -17.95
N ALA A 22 22.12 -7.60 -18.93
CA ALA A 22 20.85 -7.05 -19.40
C ALA A 22 19.65 -7.32 -18.46
N GLU A 23 19.82 -8.16 -17.42
CA GLU A 23 18.72 -8.57 -16.54
C GLU A 23 18.58 -7.77 -15.23
N THR A 24 19.52 -6.88 -14.89
CA THR A 24 19.36 -6.03 -13.70
C THR A 24 18.58 -4.76 -14.05
N ARG A 25 17.26 -4.87 -14.14
CA ARG A 25 16.38 -3.70 -14.26
C ARG A 25 16.36 -2.96 -12.93
N ASP A 26 16.87 -1.74 -12.92
CA ASP A 26 16.81 -0.84 -11.75
C ASP A 26 15.34 -0.55 -11.41
N LEU A 27 14.82 -1.24 -10.38
CA LEU A 27 13.43 -1.10 -9.96
C LEU A 27 13.30 0.17 -9.12
N LYS A 28 12.51 1.13 -9.60
CA LYS A 28 12.20 2.34 -8.83
C LYS A 28 11.30 1.98 -7.64
N THR A 29 11.90 1.86 -6.47
CA THR A 29 11.18 1.71 -5.20
C THR A 29 10.76 3.07 -4.65
N LYS A 30 9.54 3.17 -4.14
CA LYS A 30 9.09 4.34 -3.36
C LYS A 30 8.89 3.91 -1.91
N THR A 31 9.45 4.69 -1.00
CA THR A 31 9.31 4.46 0.44
C THR A 31 8.58 5.64 1.06
N TYR A 32 7.63 5.33 1.94
CA TYR A 32 6.88 6.33 2.68
C TYR A 32 6.99 6.02 4.17
N SER A 33 7.19 7.06 4.98
CA SER A 33 7.17 6.99 6.42
C SER A 33 6.27 8.10 6.93
N PHE A 34 5.38 7.76 7.85
CA PHE A 34 4.38 8.67 8.38
C PHE A 34 4.37 8.64 9.89
N GLY A 35 4.00 9.76 10.51
CA GLY A 35 3.90 9.90 11.95
C GLY A 35 5.06 10.73 12.55
N PRO A 36 4.83 11.37 13.70
CA PRO A 36 3.53 11.57 14.37
C PRO A 36 2.56 12.37 13.50
N PHE A 37 1.26 12.14 13.65
CA PHE A 37 0.26 12.69 12.72
C PHE A 37 -0.39 13.98 13.24
N ASP A 38 -0.25 15.08 12.50
CA ASP A 38 -0.93 16.34 12.75
C ASP A 38 -1.84 16.77 11.59
N SER A 39 -2.40 17.98 11.67
CA SER A 39 -3.31 18.51 10.65
C SER A 39 -2.70 18.74 9.27
N SER A 40 -1.37 18.80 9.12
CA SER A 40 -0.74 18.94 7.78
C SER A 40 -0.96 17.69 6.93
N TYR A 41 -1.20 16.54 7.56
CA TYR A 41 -1.40 15.28 6.85
C TYR A 41 -2.73 15.18 6.09
N TYR A 42 -3.64 16.15 6.25
CA TYR A 42 -4.82 16.25 5.39
C TYR A 42 -4.47 16.48 3.90
N ASP A 43 -3.27 16.98 3.59
CA ASP A 43 -2.77 17.07 2.21
C ASP A 43 -2.28 15.71 1.67
N ASN A 44 -1.81 14.83 2.56
CA ASN A 44 -1.30 13.51 2.21
C ASN A 44 -2.37 12.42 2.20
N PHE A 45 -3.47 12.60 2.92
CA PHE A 45 -4.50 11.58 3.11
C PHE A 45 -5.90 12.07 2.77
N VAL A 46 -6.65 11.22 2.07
CA VAL A 46 -8.09 11.37 1.92
C VAL A 46 -8.75 10.78 3.18
N VAL A 47 -9.29 11.64 4.03
CA VAL A 47 -9.90 11.27 5.32
C VAL A 47 -11.43 11.33 5.18
N ILE A 48 -12.08 10.16 5.23
CA ILE A 48 -13.54 10.04 5.14
C ILE A 48 -14.13 9.93 6.55
N ARG A 49 -15.06 10.84 6.86
CA ARG A 49 -15.76 10.89 8.15
C ARG A 49 -16.43 9.54 8.47
N PRO A 50 -16.44 9.11 9.75
CA PRO A 50 -16.06 9.86 10.95
C PRO A 50 -14.55 9.84 11.26
N ALA A 51 -13.69 9.36 10.37
CA ALA A 51 -12.25 9.35 10.61
C ALA A 51 -11.68 10.77 10.77
N THR A 52 -10.63 10.92 11.58
CA THR A 52 -9.95 12.20 11.83
C THR A 52 -8.45 12.00 12.04
N ILE A 53 -7.67 13.07 11.92
CA ILE A 53 -6.28 13.11 12.35
C ILE A 53 -6.22 13.95 13.62
N ASN A 54 -5.90 13.32 14.74
CA ASN A 54 -5.87 13.98 16.04
C ASN A 54 -5.04 13.18 17.06
N ASN A 55 -4.52 13.87 18.09
CA ASN A 55 -3.68 13.28 19.14
C ASN A 55 -2.52 12.45 18.57
N ASP A 56 -1.78 13.01 17.61
CA ASP A 56 -0.65 12.38 16.94
C ASP A 56 -0.98 11.08 16.19
N ALA A 57 -2.27 10.83 15.91
CA ALA A 57 -2.76 9.56 15.36
C ALA A 57 -3.79 9.73 14.25
N LEU A 58 -3.82 8.73 13.35
CA LEU A 58 -4.94 8.47 12.46
C LEU A 58 -6.04 7.75 13.24
N GLN A 59 -7.17 8.43 13.48
CA GLN A 59 -8.30 7.88 14.21
C GLN A 59 -9.38 7.44 13.22
N ILE A 60 -9.44 6.14 12.93
CA ILE A 60 -10.35 5.56 11.94
C ILE A 60 -11.81 5.63 12.42
N THR A 61 -12.05 5.19 13.66
CA THR A 61 -13.32 5.39 14.35
C THR A 61 -13.06 6.31 15.54
N LEU A 62 -13.93 7.29 15.74
CA LEU A 62 -13.84 8.21 16.87
C LEU A 62 -13.86 7.43 18.19
N GLY A 63 -12.77 7.51 18.95
CA GLY A 63 -12.72 7.04 20.33
C GLY A 63 -13.29 8.12 21.25
N SER A 64 -14.59 8.11 21.54
CA SER A 64 -15.12 9.04 22.54
C SER A 64 -15.09 8.42 23.94
N VAL A 65 -14.36 9.06 24.83
CA VAL A 65 -14.71 9.11 26.25
C VAL A 65 -15.80 10.18 26.38
N GLY A 66 -17.07 9.80 26.20
CA GLY A 66 -18.21 10.74 26.21
C GLY A 66 -19.53 10.11 25.78
N ASN A 67 -20.62 10.89 25.84
CA ASN A 67 -22.01 10.45 25.65
C ASN A 67 -22.40 10.30 24.16
N PHE A 68 -21.54 9.67 23.35
CA PHE A 68 -21.78 9.45 21.92
C PHE A 68 -22.15 8.00 21.65
N SER A 69 -23.10 7.77 20.74
CA SER A 69 -23.34 6.42 20.22
C SER A 69 -22.10 5.96 19.43
N LEU A 70 -21.47 4.90 19.94
CA LEU A 70 -20.28 4.26 19.35
C LEU A 70 -20.63 3.15 18.36
N ASN A 71 -21.92 2.86 18.17
CA ASN A 71 -22.38 1.79 17.29
C ASN A 71 -22.34 2.23 15.82
N ASP A 72 -22.10 1.26 14.94
CA ASP A 72 -22.24 1.36 13.47
C ASP A 72 -21.43 2.48 12.80
N ARG A 73 -20.18 2.65 13.23
CA ARG A 73 -19.25 3.63 12.64
C ARG A 73 -18.20 2.93 11.77
N SER A 74 -18.13 3.33 10.50
CA SER A 74 -17.01 3.01 9.61
C SER A 74 -16.37 4.30 9.14
N GLY A 75 -15.07 4.43 9.37
CA GLY A 75 -14.25 5.49 8.80
C GLY A 75 -13.18 4.92 7.89
N LYS A 76 -12.68 5.73 6.98
CA LYS A 76 -11.68 5.32 6.00
C LYS A 76 -10.67 6.43 5.81
N ILE A 77 -9.40 6.06 5.81
CA ILE A 77 -8.30 6.95 5.48
C ILE A 77 -7.49 6.30 4.37
N LEU A 78 -7.28 7.02 3.28
CA LEU A 78 -6.50 6.56 2.14
C LEU A 78 -5.32 7.47 1.92
N PHE A 79 -4.17 6.89 1.56
CA PHE A 79 -3.04 7.68 1.10
C PHE A 79 -3.37 8.32 -0.26
N ASN A 80 -3.23 9.64 -0.36
CA ASN A 80 -3.59 10.44 -1.53
C ASN A 80 -2.53 10.33 -2.65
N GLN A 81 -2.21 9.09 -3.03
CA GLN A 81 -1.24 8.76 -4.05
C GLN A 81 -1.70 7.50 -4.78
N THR A 82 -1.79 7.58 -6.10
CA THR A 82 -2.10 6.41 -6.93
C THR A 82 -0.86 5.57 -7.18
N PHE A 83 -1.03 4.25 -7.19
CA PHE A 83 0.01 3.28 -7.49
C PHE A 83 -0.36 2.41 -8.68
N LYS A 84 0.62 2.09 -9.52
CA LYS A 84 0.48 1.09 -10.58
C LYS A 84 0.92 -0.26 -10.03
N LEU A 85 -0.03 -1.18 -9.84
CA LEU A 85 0.25 -2.49 -9.25
C LEU A 85 0.71 -3.54 -10.26
N TRP A 86 0.36 -3.38 -11.54
CA TRP A 86 0.83 -4.25 -12.61
C TRP A 86 0.93 -3.49 -13.94
N ASP A 87 1.77 -4.00 -14.84
CA ASP A 87 1.96 -3.51 -16.19
C ASP A 87 1.97 -4.67 -17.19
N GLY A 88 1.16 -4.57 -18.23
CA GLY A 88 1.02 -5.58 -19.26
C GLY A 88 0.07 -5.11 -20.35
N ASP A 89 0.22 -5.66 -21.55
CA ASP A 89 -0.71 -5.41 -22.65
C ASP A 89 -1.96 -6.27 -22.42
N SER A 90 -3.12 -5.63 -22.28
CA SER A 90 -4.43 -6.30 -22.16
C SER A 90 -4.74 -7.31 -23.27
N LYS A 91 -4.04 -7.23 -24.42
CA LYS A 91 -4.18 -8.14 -25.56
C LYS A 91 -3.20 -9.31 -25.54
N LYS A 92 -2.22 -9.31 -24.62
CA LYS A 92 -1.28 -10.41 -24.41
C LYS A 92 -1.61 -11.08 -23.08
N ILE A 93 -1.56 -12.41 -23.05
CA ILE A 93 -1.90 -13.21 -21.86
C ILE A 93 -0.89 -12.99 -20.71
N GLU A 94 0.29 -12.46 -21.02
CA GLU A 94 1.38 -12.32 -20.05
C GLU A 94 1.41 -10.92 -19.40
N VAL A 95 1.23 -10.90 -18.08
CA VAL A 95 1.53 -9.73 -17.24
C VAL A 95 3.04 -9.55 -17.18
N SER A 96 3.55 -8.48 -17.80
CA SER A 96 4.99 -8.29 -17.96
C SER A 96 5.69 -7.83 -16.67
N LYS A 97 4.98 -7.15 -15.75
CA LYS A 97 5.51 -6.65 -14.48
C LYS A 97 4.42 -6.56 -13.41
N VAL A 98 4.76 -6.94 -12.18
CA VAL A 98 3.90 -6.81 -10.99
C VAL A 98 4.67 -6.06 -9.91
N ALA A 99 3.98 -5.18 -9.17
CA ALA A 99 4.54 -4.48 -8.03
C ALA A 99 4.52 -5.37 -6.79
N SER A 100 5.64 -5.39 -6.07
CA SER A 100 5.71 -5.90 -4.71
C SER A 100 5.73 -4.73 -3.72
N PHE A 101 5.11 -4.91 -2.56
CA PHE A 101 5.16 -3.93 -1.49
C PHE A 101 5.20 -4.62 -0.14
N ASN A 102 5.77 -3.92 0.84
CA ASN A 102 5.67 -4.24 2.24
C ASN A 102 5.04 -3.04 2.96
N THR A 103 4.32 -3.32 4.04
CA THR A 103 3.74 -2.29 4.88
C THR A 103 3.80 -2.77 6.32
N SER A 104 4.07 -1.84 7.23
CA SER A 104 4.03 -2.05 8.65
C SER A 104 3.35 -0.85 9.29
N PHE A 105 2.54 -1.11 10.31
CA PHE A 105 1.84 -0.07 11.04
C PHE A 105 1.72 -0.46 12.51
N LEU A 106 1.72 0.56 13.37
CA LEU A 106 1.39 0.41 14.78
C LEU A 106 -0.09 0.78 14.96
N ILE A 107 -0.87 -0.12 15.56
CA ILE A 107 -2.28 0.11 15.88
C ILE A 107 -2.50 0.09 17.39
N ASN A 108 -3.37 0.98 17.84
CA ASN A 108 -3.90 0.96 19.19
C ASN A 108 -5.41 0.72 19.13
N VAL A 109 -5.87 -0.38 19.73
CA VAL A 109 -7.29 -0.73 19.84
C VAL A 109 -7.67 -0.64 21.31
N PHE A 110 -8.26 0.51 21.69
CA PHE A 110 -8.70 0.75 23.06
C PHE A 110 -10.17 0.39 23.26
N ARG A 111 -10.49 -0.19 24.41
CA ARG A 111 -11.85 -0.61 24.78
C ARG A 111 -12.32 0.13 26.01
N VAL A 112 -13.46 0.82 25.90
CA VAL A 112 -14.11 1.42 27.05
C VAL A 112 -14.76 0.31 27.89
N ASN A 113 -14.61 0.38 29.21
CA ASN A 113 -15.23 -0.55 30.18
C ASN A 113 -14.96 -2.05 29.90
N ASN A 114 -13.83 -2.40 29.28
CA ASN A 114 -13.49 -3.77 28.90
C ASN A 114 -14.57 -4.48 28.07
N SER A 115 -15.32 -3.75 27.25
CA SER A 115 -16.37 -4.30 26.39
C SER A 115 -15.84 -5.35 25.39
N VAL A 116 -16.77 -6.10 24.77
CA VAL A 116 -16.42 -7.05 23.71
C VAL A 116 -15.79 -6.27 22.53
N PRO A 117 -14.58 -6.64 22.07
CA PRO A 117 -13.95 -5.98 20.92
C PRO A 117 -14.75 -6.27 19.65
N ARG A 118 -15.16 -5.20 18.97
CA ARG A 118 -15.80 -5.21 17.66
C ARG A 118 -15.45 -3.87 16.97
N GLU A 119 -15.28 -3.82 15.66
CA GLU A 119 -15.48 -4.87 14.64
C GLU A 119 -14.15 -5.32 14.01
N GLY A 120 -13.23 -4.40 13.75
CA GLY A 120 -11.90 -4.70 13.22
C GLY A 120 -11.26 -3.51 12.53
N ILE A 121 -10.14 -3.77 11.85
CA ILE A 121 -9.44 -2.82 10.97
C ILE A 121 -8.94 -3.57 9.74
N THR A 122 -8.90 -2.90 8.60
CA THR A 122 -8.36 -3.46 7.35
C THR A 122 -7.40 -2.48 6.68
N PHE A 123 -6.46 -3.02 5.89
CA PHE A 123 -5.56 -2.27 5.01
C PHE A 123 -5.98 -2.53 3.56
N PRO A 124 -6.86 -1.70 2.98
CA PRO A 124 -7.35 -1.92 1.63
C PRO A 124 -6.45 -1.26 0.58
N ILE A 125 -6.30 -1.92 -0.56
CA ILE A 125 -5.80 -1.29 -1.79
C ILE A 125 -7.01 -1.13 -2.71
N SER A 126 -7.36 0.11 -3.04
CA SER A 126 -8.59 0.41 -3.77
C SER A 126 -8.36 1.50 -4.81
N SER A 127 -9.09 1.39 -5.92
CA SER A 127 -9.21 2.46 -6.92
C SER A 127 -10.25 3.52 -6.54
N ASP A 128 -11.08 3.24 -5.53
CA ASP A 128 -12.17 4.13 -5.10
C ASP A 128 -11.90 4.71 -3.71
N THR A 129 -12.09 6.02 -3.61
CA THR A 129 -11.98 6.77 -2.36
C THR A 129 -13.24 6.73 -1.51
N ALA A 130 -14.40 6.40 -2.08
CA ALA A 130 -15.68 6.37 -1.37
C ALA A 130 -15.76 5.23 -0.33
N LEU A 131 -16.58 5.44 0.69
CA LEU A 131 -17.08 4.38 1.57
C LEU A 131 -18.36 3.81 0.95
N PRO A 132 -18.50 2.48 0.81
CA PRO A 132 -19.75 1.88 0.36
C PRO A 132 -20.90 2.22 1.33
N PRO A 133 -22.10 2.51 0.83
CA PRO A 133 -23.26 2.70 1.69
C PRO A 133 -23.55 1.42 2.47
N SER A 134 -23.96 1.57 3.73
CA SER A 134 -24.33 0.45 4.63
C SER A 134 -23.21 -0.58 4.84
N SER A 135 -21.95 -0.14 4.95
CA SER A 135 -20.83 -0.99 5.36
C SER A 135 -20.43 -0.93 6.85
N PRO A 136 -21.26 -0.51 7.83
CA PRO A 136 -20.83 -0.56 9.20
C PRO A 136 -20.70 -2.00 9.67
N GLY A 137 -19.79 -2.20 10.59
CA GLY A 137 -19.71 -3.45 11.32
C GLY A 137 -18.86 -4.50 10.62
N GLN A 138 -19.45 -5.67 10.36
CA GLN A 138 -18.73 -6.86 9.86
C GLN A 138 -18.18 -6.68 8.44
N TYR A 139 -18.55 -5.59 7.78
CA TYR A 139 -18.12 -5.25 6.43
C TYR A 139 -16.85 -4.40 6.38
N LEU A 140 -16.41 -3.88 7.54
CA LEU A 140 -15.26 -2.99 7.73
C LEU A 140 -15.36 -1.67 6.92
#